data_AF-A0A8K0CNV9-F1
#
_entry.id   AF-A0A8K0CNV9-F1
#
_cell.length_a   1.000
_cell.length_b   1.000
_cell.length_c   1.000
_cell.angle_alpha   90.00
_cell.angle_beta   90.00
_cell.angle_gamma   90.00
#
_symmetry.space_group_name_H-M   'P 1'
#
loop_
_entity.id
_entity.type
_entity.pdbx_description
1 polymer ?
#
loop_
_entity_poly.entity_id
_entity_poly.type
_entity_poly.pdbx_seq_one_letter_code
_entity_poly.pdbx_strand_id
1 'polypeptide(L)'
;MGKHKYFNNDCLEKSQFSKKTLQWFPINKVDIVEKSCKTPNTPELRSLEKYWVSVKGSFRKEGKQAKCNNNFRKLCLSGCEKVTEMLAKSNGNGCLTVCESDLQKAINSFPSGSGSGIDGLIPQHLKDMTSKSASDAGRNLLMFITQSCNFMLVAKQRYCSSTDLIFGNQVILSLVGVQQGDFAGPITFTLATQLIIDELKSELNVFYLNKGTLSDDPEVALSDFILPSQV
;
A
#
# COMPACT_ATOMS: atom_id res chain seq x y z
N MET A 1 7.64 21.24 -39.01
CA MET A 1 8.17 21.66 -37.68
C MET A 1 6.99 22.01 -36.76
N GLY A 2 6.37 20.99 -36.14
CA GLY A 2 5.25 21.20 -35.22
C GLY A 2 5.79 21.40 -33.80
N LYS A 3 5.62 22.61 -33.24
CA LYS A 3 5.95 22.89 -31.85
C LYS A 3 5.02 22.06 -30.95
N HIS A 4 5.54 20.97 -30.39
CA HIS A 4 4.89 20.29 -29.28
C HIS A 4 4.76 21.30 -28.13
N LYS A 5 3.52 21.68 -27.79
CA LYS A 5 3.22 22.38 -26.54
C LYS A 5 3.60 21.44 -25.41
N TYR A 6 4.77 21.65 -24.81
CA TYR A 6 5.07 21.08 -23.51
C TYR A 6 3.95 21.50 -22.56
N PHE A 7 3.39 20.52 -21.84
CA PHE A 7 2.51 20.81 -20.71
C PHE A 7 3.21 21.83 -19.82
N ASN A 8 2.50 22.91 -19.49
CA ASN A 8 3.01 24.02 -18.73
C ASN A 8 3.36 23.52 -17.32
N ASN A 9 4.65 23.28 -17.04
CA ASN A 9 5.12 22.73 -15.75
C ASN A 9 4.77 23.62 -14.56
N ASP A 10 4.46 24.90 -14.80
CA ASP A 10 4.02 25.86 -13.78
C ASP A 10 2.67 25.55 -13.13
N CYS A 11 1.83 24.72 -13.76
CA CYS A 11 0.48 24.45 -13.26
C CYS A 11 0.47 23.43 -12.11
N LEU A 12 1.38 22.45 -12.10
CA LEU A 12 1.39 21.36 -11.12
C LEU A 12 1.91 21.81 -9.74
N GLU A 13 2.91 22.69 -9.69
CA GLU A 13 3.38 23.28 -8.42
C GLU A 13 2.35 24.23 -7.81
N LYS A 14 1.68 25.04 -8.63
CA LYS A 14 0.66 25.99 -8.15
C LYS A 14 -0.56 25.27 -7.55
N SER A 15 -0.93 24.10 -8.08
CA SER A 15 -2.04 23.32 -7.52
C SER A 15 -1.71 22.69 -6.16
N GLN A 16 -0.45 22.34 -5.90
CA GLN A 16 -0.03 21.73 -4.62
C GLN A 16 -0.12 22.72 -3.45
N PHE A 17 0.01 24.02 -3.73
CA PHE A 17 -0.11 25.09 -2.74
C PHE A 17 -1.38 25.94 -2.93
N SER A 18 -2.40 25.38 -3.61
CA SER A 18 -3.68 26.06 -3.75
C SER A 18 -4.38 26.20 -2.38
N LYS A 19 -5.25 27.19 -2.21
CA LYS A 19 -5.99 27.39 -0.95
C LYS A 19 -6.75 26.13 -0.51
N LYS A 20 -7.35 25.41 -1.46
CA LYS A 20 -8.05 24.13 -1.18
C LYS A 20 -7.09 23.06 -0.68
N THR A 21 -5.91 22.95 -1.29
CA THR A 21 -4.90 21.95 -0.91
C THR A 21 -4.28 22.30 0.45
N LEU A 22 -3.96 23.56 0.68
CA LEU A 22 -3.41 24.06 1.95
C LEU A 22 -4.41 23.98 3.12
N GLN A 23 -5.71 24.04 2.84
CA GLN A 23 -6.74 23.76 3.86
C GLN A 23 -6.90 22.26 4.10
N TRP A 24 -6.74 21.45 3.05
CA TRP A 24 -6.86 20.00 3.14
C TRP A 24 -5.74 19.38 4.01
N PHE A 25 -4.51 19.87 3.91
CA PHE A 25 -3.37 19.29 4.64
C PHE A 25 -3.53 19.35 6.18
N PRO A 26 -3.85 20.49 6.84
CA PRO A 26 -4.10 20.51 8.28
C PRO A 26 -5.31 19.67 8.69
N ILE A 27 -6.37 19.68 7.89
CA ILE A 27 -7.57 18.84 8.13
C ILE A 27 -7.20 17.36 8.17
N ASN A 28 -6.21 16.96 7.36
CA ASN A 28 -5.76 15.57 7.24
C ASN A 28 -4.43 15.32 7.96
N LYS A 29 -3.99 16.24 8.82
CA LYS A 29 -2.74 16.15 9.61
C LYS A 29 -1.51 15.80 8.75
N VAL A 30 -1.45 16.33 7.54
CA VAL A 30 -0.32 16.13 6.64
C VAL A 30 0.67 17.25 6.88
N ASP A 31 1.83 16.89 7.41
CA ASP A 31 2.96 17.81 7.54
C ASP A 31 3.52 18.11 6.15
N ILE A 32 3.47 19.39 5.79
CA ILE A 32 3.97 19.86 4.50
C ILE A 32 5.34 20.45 4.73
N VAL A 33 6.31 20.05 3.90
CA VAL A 33 7.54 20.83 3.75
C VAL A 33 7.16 22.18 3.15
N GLU A 34 7.31 23.25 3.93
CA GLU A 34 6.99 24.60 3.50
C GLU A 34 7.65 24.92 2.16
N LYS A 35 6.96 25.73 1.35
CA LYS A 35 7.47 26.12 0.03
C LYS A 35 8.83 26.84 0.12
N SER A 36 9.03 27.62 1.19
CA SER A 36 10.30 28.29 1.53
C SER A 36 11.46 27.30 1.70
N CYS A 37 11.20 26.10 2.22
CA CYS A 37 12.19 25.05 2.43
C CYS A 37 12.50 24.25 1.15
N LYS A 38 11.70 24.40 0.10
CA LYS A 38 11.95 23.80 -1.22
C LYS A 38 12.70 24.82 -2.07
N THR A 39 13.98 24.57 -2.32
CA THR A 39 14.73 25.38 -3.28
C THR A 39 14.09 25.23 -4.67
N PRO A 40 13.68 26.32 -5.33
CA PRO A 40 13.12 26.23 -6.68
C PRO A 40 14.14 25.66 -7.65
N ASN A 41 13.69 24.86 -8.63
CA ASN A 41 14.53 24.32 -9.70
C ASN A 41 15.71 23.43 -9.25
N THR A 42 15.61 22.74 -8.10
CA THR A 42 16.63 21.77 -7.63
C THR A 42 16.12 20.32 -7.68
N PRO A 43 15.85 19.76 -8.88
CA PRO A 43 15.38 18.37 -9.01
C PRO A 43 16.34 17.33 -8.40
N GLU A 44 17.63 17.62 -8.34
CA GLU A 44 18.68 16.76 -7.77
C GLU A 44 18.51 16.48 -6.27
N LEU A 45 17.84 17.38 -5.54
CA LEU A 45 17.54 17.22 -4.12
C LEU A 45 16.29 16.36 -3.87
N ARG A 46 15.50 16.06 -4.91
CA ARG A 46 14.27 15.30 -4.80
C ARG A 46 14.54 13.81 -5.06
N SER A 47 14.36 12.97 -4.03
CA SER A 47 14.53 11.51 -4.13
C SER A 47 13.67 10.89 -5.24
N LEU A 48 12.48 11.45 -5.49
CA LEU A 48 11.59 11.02 -6.55
C LEU A 48 12.20 11.23 -7.96
N GLU A 49 12.97 12.28 -8.18
CA GLU A 49 13.60 12.53 -9.49
C GLU A 49 14.69 11.49 -9.76
N LYS A 50 15.46 11.11 -8.73
CA LYS A 50 16.44 10.01 -8.82
C LYS A 50 15.76 8.68 -9.15
N TYR A 51 14.61 8.40 -8.54
CA TYR A 51 13.81 7.22 -8.87
C TYR A 51 13.38 7.22 -10.35
N TRP A 52 12.85 8.33 -10.85
CA TRP A 52 12.41 8.42 -12.25
C TRP A 52 13.54 8.38 -13.26
N VAL A 53 14.74 8.87 -12.92
CA VAL A 53 15.94 8.70 -13.76
C VAL A 53 16.25 7.20 -13.92
N SER A 54 16.20 6.43 -12.84
CA SER A 54 16.41 4.98 -12.87
C SER A 54 15.34 4.26 -13.69
N VAL A 55 14.07 4.63 -13.53
CA VAL A 55 12.95 4.06 -14.29
C VAL A 55 13.10 4.35 -15.78
N LYS A 56 13.41 5.60 -16.17
CA LYS A 56 13.67 5.96 -17.57
C LYS A 56 14.90 5.23 -18.14
N GLY A 57 15.93 5.04 -17.32
CA GLY A 57 17.11 4.26 -17.67
C GLY A 57 16.76 2.82 -18.04
N SER A 58 15.81 2.20 -17.33
CA SER A 58 15.32 0.85 -17.65
C SER A 58 14.67 0.78 -19.04
N PHE A 59 13.92 1.81 -19.45
CA PHE A 59 13.27 1.84 -20.76
C PHE A 59 14.27 1.96 -21.91
N ARG A 60 15.32 2.79 -21.73
CA ARG A 60 16.35 2.99 -22.76
C ARG A 60 17.12 1.71 -23.06
N LYS A 61 17.42 0.91 -22.03
CA LYS A 61 18.13 -0.37 -22.18
C LYS A 61 17.34 -1.40 -22.98
N GLU A 62 16.01 -1.31 -22.97
CA GLU A 62 15.13 -2.28 -23.66
C GLU A 62 14.72 -1.85 -25.07
N GLY A 63 15.08 -0.64 -25.51
CA GLY A 63 14.69 -0.11 -26.82
C GLY A 63 13.16 -0.01 -27.03
N LYS A 64 12.38 -0.05 -25.95
CA LYS A 64 10.92 -0.13 -26.01
C LYS A 64 10.31 1.27 -26.11
N GLN A 65 9.63 1.53 -27.22
CA GLN A 65 8.80 2.71 -27.40
C GLN A 65 7.32 2.32 -27.29
N ALA A 66 6.58 3.00 -26.41
CA ALA A 66 5.16 2.73 -26.25
C ALA A 66 4.38 3.22 -27.48
N LYS A 67 3.59 2.32 -28.08
CA LYS A 67 2.75 2.63 -29.25
C LYS A 67 1.34 3.11 -28.88
N CYS A 68 0.91 2.92 -27.63
CA CYS A 68 -0.38 3.35 -27.12
C CYS A 68 -0.34 3.51 -25.58
N ASN A 69 -1.37 4.15 -25.01
CA ASN A 69 -1.45 4.42 -23.57
C ASN A 69 -1.41 3.16 -22.70
N ASN A 70 -2.06 2.07 -23.12
CA ASN A 70 -2.04 0.81 -22.38
C ASN A 70 -0.64 0.19 -22.35
N ASN A 71 0.07 0.25 -23.49
CA ASN A 71 1.45 -0.22 -23.57
C ASN A 71 2.40 0.68 -22.78
N PHE A 72 2.16 1.99 -22.78
CA PHE A 72 2.90 2.94 -21.95
C PHE A 72 2.72 2.63 -20.46
N ARG A 73 1.48 2.40 -20.01
CA ARG A 73 1.18 2.02 -18.62
C ARG A 73 1.89 0.73 -18.23
N LYS A 74 1.79 -0.32 -19.04
CA LYS A 74 2.48 -1.61 -18.80
C LYS A 74 4.00 -1.43 -18.73
N LEU A 75 4.57 -0.62 -19.62
CA LEU A 75 6.00 -0.32 -19.63
C LEU A 75 6.42 0.43 -18.36
N CYS A 76 5.65 1.45 -17.96
CA CYS A 76 5.89 2.20 -16.73
C CYS A 76 5.86 1.31 -15.49
N LEU A 77 4.84 0.45 -15.35
CA LEU A 77 4.72 -0.47 -14.22
C LEU A 77 5.91 -1.43 -14.17
N SER A 78 6.29 -2.03 -15.31
CA SER A 78 7.44 -2.94 -15.37
C SER A 78 8.77 -2.25 -15.04
N GLY A 79 8.95 -0.99 -15.44
CA GLY A 79 10.15 -0.23 -15.07
C GLY A 79 10.19 0.12 -13.58
N CYS A 80 9.05 0.49 -13.00
CA CYS A 80 8.91 0.74 -11.58
C CYS A 80 9.22 -0.52 -10.75
N GLU A 81 8.67 -1.68 -11.12
CA GLU A 81 8.93 -2.97 -10.48
C GLU A 81 10.44 -3.30 -10.48
N LYS A 82 11.09 -3.20 -11.64
CA LYS A 82 12.54 -3.46 -11.77
C LYS A 82 13.39 -2.56 -10.89
N VAL A 83 13.08 -1.25 -10.85
CA VAL A 83 13.83 -0.31 -10.02
C VAL A 83 13.60 -0.59 -8.55
N THR A 84 12.37 -0.91 -8.15
CA THR A 84 12.04 -1.31 -6.78
C THR A 84 12.80 -2.58 -6.39
N GLU A 85 12.86 -3.59 -7.26
CA GLU A 85 13.64 -4.81 -7.04
C GLU A 85 15.15 -4.55 -6.96
N MET A 86 15.70 -3.68 -7.82
CA MET A 86 17.11 -3.31 -7.76
C MET A 86 17.47 -2.60 -6.45
N LEU A 87 16.61 -1.68 -6.00
CA LEU A 87 16.78 -1.00 -4.71
C LEU A 87 16.60 -1.96 -3.53
N ALA A 88 15.69 -2.93 -3.64
CA ALA A 88 15.53 -3.99 -2.65
C ALA A 88 16.76 -4.93 -2.59
N LYS A 89 17.43 -5.17 -3.73
CA LYS A 89 18.65 -6.00 -3.81
C LYS A 89 19.91 -5.28 -3.30
N SER A 90 19.99 -3.95 -3.42
CA SER A 90 21.14 -3.19 -2.89
C SER A 90 21.06 -2.99 -1.37
N ASN A 91 19.87 -3.07 -0.79
CA ASN A 91 19.70 -3.15 0.65
C ASN A 91 19.78 -4.61 1.09
N GLY A 92 21.00 -5.05 1.43
CA GLY A 92 21.25 -6.36 2.05
C GLY A 92 20.58 -6.47 3.41
N ASN A 93 19.28 -6.77 3.42
CA ASN A 93 18.55 -7.54 4.43
C ASN A 93 17.16 -7.87 3.84
N GLY A 94 16.89 -9.17 3.70
CA GLY A 94 15.96 -9.77 2.75
C GLY A 94 14.52 -9.24 2.78
N CYS A 95 14.00 -8.93 1.59
CA CYS A 95 12.56 -8.75 1.39
C CYS A 95 11.86 -10.12 1.44
N LEU A 96 11.01 -10.33 2.42
CA LEU A 96 10.21 -11.54 2.62
C LEU A 96 9.22 -11.59 1.46
N THR A 97 9.51 -12.45 0.49
CA THR A 97 8.63 -12.70 -0.65
C THR A 97 8.40 -14.20 -0.74
N VAL A 98 7.20 -14.57 -1.18
CA VAL A 98 6.75 -15.94 -1.43
C VAL A 98 6.48 -16.11 -2.92
N CYS A 99 6.88 -17.25 -3.48
CA CYS A 99 6.54 -17.59 -4.87
C CYS A 99 5.33 -18.52 -4.92
N GLU A 100 4.69 -18.62 -6.09
CA GLU A 100 3.51 -19.48 -6.30
C GLU A 100 3.76 -20.94 -5.89
N SER A 101 4.99 -21.44 -6.07
CA SER A 101 5.31 -22.82 -5.72
C SER A 101 5.38 -23.06 -4.21
N ASP A 102 5.82 -22.07 -3.42
CA ASP A 102 5.81 -22.14 -1.97
C ASP A 102 4.38 -22.03 -1.43
N LEU A 103 3.59 -21.12 -2.02
CA LEU A 103 2.19 -20.96 -1.64
C LEU A 103 1.37 -22.22 -1.97
N GLN A 104 1.59 -22.83 -3.12
CA GLN A 104 0.91 -24.07 -3.49
C GLN A 104 1.24 -25.21 -2.52
N LYS A 105 2.51 -25.32 -2.08
CA LYS A 105 2.90 -26.29 -1.04
C LYS A 105 2.17 -26.01 0.28
N ALA A 106 2.10 -24.74 0.69
CA ALA A 106 1.40 -24.34 1.91
C ALA A 106 -0.11 -24.66 1.85
N ILE A 107 -0.78 -24.35 0.75
CA ILE A 107 -2.21 -24.67 0.55
C ILE A 107 -2.43 -26.19 0.58
N ASN A 108 -1.55 -26.95 -0.07
CA ASN A 108 -1.65 -28.41 -0.08
C ASN A 108 -1.37 -29.03 1.29
N SER A 109 -0.70 -28.31 2.21
CA SER A 109 -0.37 -28.80 3.54
C SER A 109 -1.53 -28.75 4.54
N PHE A 110 -2.65 -28.07 4.21
CA PHE A 110 -3.81 -28.07 5.09
C PHE A 110 -4.31 -29.51 5.36
N PRO A 111 -4.70 -29.87 6.59
CA PRO A 111 -5.31 -31.16 6.87
C PRO A 111 -6.61 -31.38 6.09
N SER A 112 -6.92 -32.62 5.75
CA SER A 112 -8.23 -32.97 5.20
C SER A 112 -9.29 -32.89 6.30
N GLY A 113 -10.46 -32.32 5.99
CA GLY A 113 -11.54 -32.15 6.96
C GLY A 113 -11.39 -30.94 7.89
N SER A 114 -10.47 -30.01 7.59
CA SER A 114 -10.41 -28.72 8.30
C SER A 114 -11.74 -27.96 8.20
N GLY A 115 -12.20 -27.46 9.34
CA GLY A 115 -13.46 -26.74 9.46
C GLY A 115 -13.50 -25.43 8.68
N SER A 116 -14.72 -24.93 8.48
CA SER A 116 -14.98 -23.69 7.75
C SER A 116 -14.89 -22.47 8.67
N GLY A 117 -14.49 -21.33 8.11
CA GLY A 117 -14.72 -20.04 8.74
C GLY A 117 -16.19 -19.61 8.68
N ILE A 118 -16.48 -18.40 9.12
CA ILE A 118 -17.83 -17.80 9.11
C ILE A 118 -18.41 -17.67 7.69
N ASP A 119 -17.56 -17.71 6.66
CA ASP A 119 -17.88 -17.55 5.25
C ASP A 119 -18.28 -18.86 4.54
N GLY A 120 -18.23 -20.02 5.22
CA GLY A 120 -18.56 -21.30 4.60
C GLY A 120 -17.46 -21.86 3.68
N LEU A 121 -16.31 -21.18 3.54
CA LEU A 121 -15.16 -21.70 2.82
C LEU A 121 -14.34 -22.62 3.73
N ILE A 122 -14.00 -23.82 3.23
CA ILE A 122 -13.07 -24.74 3.90
C ILE A 122 -11.74 -24.79 3.14
N PRO A 123 -10.63 -25.13 3.81
CA PRO A 123 -9.34 -25.30 3.15
C PRO A 123 -9.36 -26.26 1.96
N GLN A 124 -10.28 -27.25 1.95
CA GLN A 124 -10.47 -28.14 0.80
C GLN A 124 -10.98 -27.39 -0.44
N HIS A 125 -11.92 -26.45 -0.31
CA HIS A 125 -12.37 -25.61 -1.42
C HIS A 125 -11.19 -24.83 -2.03
N LEU A 126 -10.29 -24.32 -1.18
CA LEU A 126 -9.12 -23.59 -1.65
C LEU A 126 -8.13 -24.50 -2.40
N LYS A 127 -7.90 -25.73 -1.92
CA LYS A 127 -7.10 -26.73 -2.63
C LYS A 127 -7.71 -27.07 -4.00
N ASP A 128 -9.02 -27.27 -4.05
CA ASP A 128 -9.72 -27.65 -5.28
C ASP A 128 -9.72 -26.50 -6.29
N MET A 129 -9.96 -25.26 -5.85
CA MET A 129 -9.94 -24.07 -6.69
C MET A 129 -8.53 -23.71 -7.21
N THR A 130 -7.47 -24.06 -6.48
CA THR A 130 -6.07 -23.83 -6.91
C THR A 130 -5.44 -25.07 -7.57
N SER A 131 -6.20 -26.16 -7.70
CA SER A 131 -5.73 -27.40 -8.28
C SER A 131 -5.44 -27.26 -9.78
N LYS A 132 -4.64 -28.19 -10.32
CA LYS A 132 -4.37 -28.27 -11.76
C LYS A 132 -5.65 -28.45 -12.60
N SER A 133 -6.69 -29.08 -12.04
CA SER A 133 -7.98 -29.27 -12.73
C SER A 133 -8.78 -27.98 -12.87
N ALA A 134 -8.50 -26.96 -12.06
CA ALA A 134 -9.11 -25.63 -12.19
C ALA A 134 -8.47 -24.78 -13.32
N SER A 135 -7.45 -25.31 -14.02
CA SER A 135 -6.84 -24.71 -15.22
C SER A 135 -6.47 -23.23 -15.01
N ASP A 136 -6.76 -22.37 -15.97
CA ASP A 136 -6.40 -20.95 -15.95
C ASP A 136 -7.05 -20.18 -14.80
N ALA A 137 -8.28 -20.53 -14.40
CA ALA A 137 -8.96 -19.90 -13.28
C ALA A 137 -8.22 -20.16 -11.97
N GLY A 138 -7.82 -21.42 -11.73
CA GLY A 138 -7.05 -21.79 -10.53
C GLY A 138 -5.64 -21.19 -10.52
N ARG A 139 -4.99 -21.11 -11.68
CA ARG A 139 -3.71 -20.42 -11.82
C ARG A 139 -3.82 -18.93 -11.50
N ASN A 140 -4.84 -18.25 -12.02
CA ASN A 140 -5.06 -16.83 -11.76
C ASN A 140 -5.37 -16.58 -10.28
N LEU A 141 -6.13 -17.46 -9.65
CA LEU A 141 -6.38 -17.40 -8.21
C LEU A 141 -5.09 -17.56 -7.40
N LEU A 142 -4.27 -18.57 -7.71
CA LEU A 142 -2.98 -18.79 -7.03
C LEU A 142 -2.05 -17.59 -7.18
N MET A 143 -1.97 -17.00 -8.38
CA MET A 143 -1.20 -15.78 -8.64
C MET A 143 -1.71 -14.60 -7.80
N PHE A 144 -3.04 -14.41 -7.74
CA PHE A 144 -3.64 -13.33 -6.95
C PHE A 144 -3.39 -13.48 -5.45
N ILE A 145 -3.52 -14.70 -4.91
CA ILE A 145 -3.21 -14.98 -3.50
C ILE A 145 -1.71 -14.75 -3.24
N THR A 146 -0.84 -15.16 -4.16
CA THR A 146 0.62 -14.93 -4.05
C THR A 146 0.95 -13.44 -4.00
N GLN A 147 0.34 -12.64 -4.88
CA GLN A 147 0.49 -11.18 -4.87
C GLN A 147 -0.03 -10.57 -3.57
N SER A 148 -1.16 -11.05 -3.05
CA SER A 148 -1.74 -10.61 -1.79
C SER A 148 -0.83 -10.94 -0.60
N CYS A 149 -0.28 -12.16 -0.52
CA CYS A 149 0.69 -12.54 0.51
C CYS A 149 1.96 -11.71 0.44
N ASN A 150 2.51 -11.48 -0.76
CA ASN A 150 3.69 -10.64 -0.94
C ASN A 150 3.44 -9.20 -0.51
N PHE A 151 2.26 -8.66 -0.82
CA PHE A 151 1.85 -7.35 -0.35
C PHE A 151 1.79 -7.28 1.19
N MET A 152 1.21 -8.30 1.85
CA MET A 152 1.16 -8.39 3.31
C MET A 152 2.56 -8.53 3.93
N LEU A 153 3.48 -9.26 3.30
CA LEU A 153 4.85 -9.40 3.76
C LEU A 153 5.62 -8.09 3.60
N VAL A 154 5.48 -7.39 2.47
CA VAL A 154 6.07 -6.06 2.28
C VAL A 154 5.50 -5.08 3.31
N ALA A 155 4.19 -5.09 3.55
CA ALA A 155 3.58 -4.28 4.58
C ALA A 155 4.18 -4.60 5.95
N LYS A 156 4.24 -5.89 6.34
CA LYS A 156 4.91 -6.30 7.58
C LYS A 156 6.32 -5.76 7.66
N GLN A 157 7.14 -5.92 6.62
CA GLN A 157 8.52 -5.41 6.64
C GLN A 157 8.65 -3.90 6.76
N ARG A 158 7.66 -3.15 6.26
CA ARG A 158 7.66 -1.69 6.31
C ARG A 158 7.05 -1.13 7.59
N TYR A 159 6.16 -1.87 8.25
CA TYR A 159 5.45 -1.41 9.45
C TYR A 159 5.74 -2.22 10.72
N CYS A 160 6.53 -3.30 10.68
CA CYS A 160 6.84 -4.10 11.88
C CYS A 160 7.87 -3.46 12.80
N SER A 161 8.42 -2.30 12.43
CA SER A 161 9.44 -1.61 13.20
C SER A 161 9.24 -0.11 13.03
N SER A 162 9.36 0.64 14.13
CA SER A 162 9.34 2.10 14.08
C SER A 162 10.44 2.57 13.13
N THR A 163 10.09 3.46 12.20
CA THR A 163 11.07 4.02 11.26
C THR A 163 11.74 5.23 11.91
N ASP A 164 13.06 5.33 11.88
CA ASP A 164 13.76 6.51 12.37
C ASP A 164 13.54 7.71 11.45
N LEU A 165 12.91 8.76 11.96
CA LEU A 165 12.86 10.06 11.32
C LEU A 165 14.02 10.92 11.85
N ILE A 166 15.01 11.18 11.01
CA ILE A 166 16.21 11.94 11.39
C ILE A 166 16.00 13.42 11.07
N PHE A 167 16.07 14.29 12.08
CA PHE A 167 16.01 15.75 11.96
C PHE A 167 17.25 16.38 12.60
N GLY A 168 18.18 16.87 11.78
CA GLY A 168 19.48 17.35 12.25
C GLY A 168 20.25 16.23 12.96
N ASN A 169 20.60 16.44 14.24
CA ASN A 169 21.23 15.44 15.10
C ASN A 169 20.23 14.65 15.97
N GLN A 170 18.93 14.82 15.76
CA GLN A 170 17.89 14.14 16.54
C GLN A 170 17.27 12.99 15.74
N VAL A 171 17.04 11.87 16.41
CA VAL A 171 16.28 10.74 15.89
C VAL A 171 14.90 10.75 16.56
N ILE A 172 13.86 10.98 15.77
CA ILE A 172 12.47 10.90 16.18
C ILE A 172 11.97 9.53 15.72
N LEU A 173 11.55 8.67 16.64
CA LEU A 173 10.95 7.40 16.27
C LEU A 173 9.59 7.67 15.60
N SER A 174 9.43 7.27 14.33
CA SER A 174 8.16 7.37 13.61
C SER A 174 7.17 6.40 14.25
N LEU A 175 6.29 6.95 15.09
CA LEU A 175 5.09 6.29 15.62
C LEU A 175 3.90 6.42 14.65
N VAL A 176 4.04 7.23 13.59
CA VAL A 176 2.97 7.47 12.62
C VAL A 176 2.95 6.32 11.61
N GLY A 177 1.83 5.58 11.66
CA GLY A 177 1.50 4.51 10.75
C GLY A 177 1.27 4.99 9.31
N VAL A 178 0.30 4.40 8.63
CA VAL A 178 0.28 4.50 7.18
C VAL A 178 -0.03 5.92 6.67
N GLN A 179 0.80 6.41 5.74
CA GLN A 179 0.72 7.76 5.16
C GLN A 179 -0.24 7.84 3.97
N GLN A 180 -0.69 9.04 3.65
CA GLN A 180 -1.52 9.27 2.47
C GLN A 180 -0.75 8.94 1.17
N GLY A 181 -1.37 8.15 0.29
CA GLY A 181 -0.74 7.68 -0.95
C GLY A 181 0.05 6.39 -0.76
N ASP A 182 0.09 5.87 0.47
CA ASP A 182 0.61 4.54 0.73
C ASP A 182 -0.38 3.49 0.20
N PHE A 183 0.14 2.62 -0.66
CA PHE A 183 -0.63 1.56 -1.29
C PHE A 183 -1.19 0.56 -0.27
N ALA A 184 -0.50 0.35 0.86
CA ALA A 184 -0.96 -0.51 1.95
C ALA A 184 -1.83 0.20 3.00
N GLY A 185 -2.06 1.51 2.87
CA GLY A 185 -2.81 2.28 3.86
C GLY A 185 -4.21 1.78 4.16
N PRO A 186 -5.05 1.55 3.16
CA PRO A 186 -6.40 1.08 3.42
C PRO A 186 -6.46 -0.25 4.17
N ILE A 187 -5.58 -1.21 3.85
CA ILE A 187 -5.60 -2.53 4.50
C ILE A 187 -5.05 -2.48 5.92
N THR A 188 -3.94 -1.78 6.13
CA THR A 188 -3.32 -1.66 7.46
C THR A 188 -4.22 -0.86 8.39
N PHE A 189 -4.88 0.18 7.86
CA PHE A 189 -5.90 0.92 8.60
C PHE A 189 -7.04 -0.01 8.99
N THR A 190 -7.57 -0.80 8.05
CA THR A 190 -8.68 -1.74 8.32
C THR A 190 -8.29 -2.78 9.38
N LEU A 191 -7.08 -3.34 9.29
CA LEU A 191 -6.58 -4.31 10.27
C LEU A 191 -6.37 -3.69 11.66
N ALA A 192 -5.84 -2.47 11.73
CA ALA A 192 -5.67 -1.76 12.98
C ALA A 192 -7.03 -1.39 13.61
N THR A 193 -8.00 -0.97 12.79
CA THR A 193 -9.35 -0.68 13.28
C THR A 193 -10.10 -1.94 13.69
N GLN A 194 -9.78 -3.12 13.12
CA GLN A 194 -10.42 -4.37 13.52
C GLN A 194 -10.22 -4.66 15.02
N LEU A 195 -9.03 -4.38 15.55
CA LEU A 195 -8.76 -4.54 16.99
C LEU A 195 -9.67 -3.69 17.87
N ILE A 196 -10.00 -2.47 17.41
CA ILE A 196 -10.92 -1.56 18.11
C ILE A 196 -12.35 -2.05 17.94
N ILE A 197 -12.73 -2.44 16.71
CA ILE A 197 -14.08 -2.94 16.37
C ILE A 197 -14.44 -4.16 17.22
N ASP A 198 -13.49 -5.06 17.45
CA ASP A 198 -13.67 -6.27 18.27
C ASP A 198 -13.91 -5.96 19.76
N GLU A 199 -13.53 -4.78 20.23
CA GLU A 199 -13.74 -4.33 21.62
C GLU A 199 -15.04 -3.55 21.83
N LEU A 200 -15.74 -3.15 20.76
CA LEU A 200 -16.99 -2.39 20.84
C LEU A 200 -18.13 -3.27 21.35
N LYS A 201 -18.99 -2.67 22.17
CA LYS A 201 -20.08 -3.35 22.89
C LYS A 201 -21.44 -3.17 22.25
N SER A 202 -21.60 -2.17 21.38
CA SER A 202 -22.88 -1.87 20.71
C SER A 202 -23.41 -3.10 19.96
N GLU A 203 -24.70 -3.41 20.17
CA GLU A 203 -25.38 -4.56 19.56
C GLU A 203 -25.27 -4.54 18.04
N LEU A 204 -25.58 -3.41 17.40
CA LEU A 204 -25.30 -3.24 15.98
C LEU A 204 -23.89 -2.66 15.80
N ASN A 205 -22.97 -3.51 15.39
CA ASN A 205 -21.59 -3.16 15.10
C ASN A 205 -21.23 -3.62 13.67
N VAL A 206 -21.41 -2.74 12.68
CA VAL A 206 -21.22 -3.07 11.25
C VAL A 206 -20.19 -2.14 10.63
N PHE A 207 -19.07 -2.71 10.19
CA PHE A 207 -17.98 -1.98 9.55
C PHE A 207 -17.66 -2.52 8.16
N TYR A 208 -17.36 -1.60 7.25
CA TYR A 208 -16.76 -1.87 5.95
C TYR A 208 -15.56 -0.93 5.77
N LEU A 209 -14.35 -1.50 5.78
CA LEU A 209 -13.09 -0.75 5.77
C LEU A 209 -13.09 0.31 6.88
N ASN A 210 -12.96 1.58 6.53
CA ASN A 210 -12.91 2.70 7.46
C ASN A 210 -14.28 3.32 7.79
N LYS A 211 -15.38 2.66 7.41
CA LYS A 211 -16.75 3.15 7.63
C LYS A 211 -17.49 2.17 8.52
N GLY A 212 -17.94 2.65 9.68
CA GLY A 212 -18.74 1.88 10.63
C GLY A 212 -20.09 2.53 10.88
N THR A 213 -21.07 1.70 11.20
CA THR A 213 -22.32 2.11 11.84
C THR A 213 -22.44 1.37 13.16
N LEU A 214 -22.60 2.15 14.23
CA LEU A 214 -22.93 1.65 15.56
C LEU A 214 -24.39 2.00 15.88
N SER A 215 -25.13 1.08 16.49
CA SER A 215 -26.45 1.36 17.04
C SER A 215 -26.68 0.51 18.28
N ASP A 216 -27.06 1.19 19.36
CA ASP A 216 -27.48 0.61 20.63
C ASP A 216 -28.17 1.73 21.44
N ASP A 217 -28.53 1.45 22.70
CA ASP A 217 -28.87 2.46 23.68
C ASP A 217 -27.77 3.54 23.75
N PRO A 218 -28.14 4.84 23.84
CA PRO A 218 -27.19 5.94 23.76
C PRO A 218 -26.03 5.85 24.76
N GLU A 219 -26.26 5.30 25.95
CA GLU A 219 -25.24 5.12 26.98
C GLU A 219 -24.21 4.04 26.59
N VAL A 220 -24.66 2.95 25.99
CA VAL A 220 -23.81 1.85 25.51
C VAL A 220 -23.01 2.31 24.29
N ALA A 221 -23.70 2.91 23.32
CA ALA A 221 -23.06 3.45 22.13
C ALA A 221 -22.03 4.55 22.47
N LEU A 222 -22.29 5.39 23.48
CA LEU A 222 -21.34 6.40 23.94
C LEU A 222 -20.13 5.78 24.65
N SER A 223 -20.32 4.68 25.38
CA SER A 223 -19.22 3.98 26.07
C SER A 223 -18.17 3.42 25.10
N ASP A 224 -18.57 3.08 23.88
CA ASP A 224 -17.70 2.61 22.79
C ASP A 224 -16.79 3.71 22.22
N PHE A 225 -17.12 4.99 22.42
CA PHE A 225 -16.27 6.12 21.99
C PHE A 225 -15.24 6.54 23.04
N ILE A 226 -15.32 5.99 24.26
CA ILE A 226 -14.35 6.26 25.31
C ILE A 226 -13.19 5.28 25.12
N LEU A 227 -12.16 5.72 24.41
CA LEU A 227 -10.93 4.95 24.25
C LEU A 227 -10.42 4.50 25.64
N PRO A 228 -10.00 3.22 25.81
CA PRO A 228 -9.30 2.80 27.02
C PRO A 228 -8.15 3.78 27.28
N SER A 229 -8.00 4.21 28.52
CA SER A 229 -7.04 5.24 28.92
C SER A 229 -5.56 4.86 28.74
N GLN A 230 -5.24 3.77 28.04
CA GLN A 230 -3.90 3.28 27.81
C GLN A 230 -3.82 2.51 26.48
N VAL A 231 -3.32 3.17 25.43
CA VAL A 231 -2.55 2.57 24.32
C VAL A 231 -1.39 3.50 24.01
#